data_AF-A0AA37PTM1-F1
#
_entry.id   AF-A0AA37PTM1-F1
#
_cell.length_a   1.000
_cell.length_b   1.000
_cell.length_c   1.000
_cell.angle_alpha   90.00
_cell.angle_beta   90.00
_cell.angle_gamma   90.00
#
_symmetry.space_group_name_H-M   'P 1'
#
loop_
_entity.id
_entity.type
_entity.pdbx_description
1 polymer ?
#
loop_
_entity_poly.entity_id
_entity_poly.type
_entity_poly.pdbx_seq_one_letter_code
_entity_poly.pdbx_strand_id
1 'polypeptide(L)'
;MLLGDGWPLIERARLGIDERGESYVAELPADEDFPEIVINPQRLSGQPTIAGRRVAVATIAGMNKAGESVEDLAADYGLSIAQVRAAINYADKHRLAA
;
A
#
# COMPACT_ATOMS: atom_id res chain seq x y z
N MET A 1 -20.97 19.55 8.35
CA MET A 1 -21.26 18.20 7.84
C MET A 1 -20.06 17.34 8.17
N LEU A 2 -20.18 16.50 9.19
CA LEU A 2 -19.08 15.72 9.80
C LEU A 2 -18.85 14.43 8.99
N LEU A 3 -18.15 14.53 7.87
CA LEU A 3 -17.44 13.37 7.35
C LEU A 3 -16.05 13.44 8.00
N GLY A 4 -15.75 12.49 8.88
CA GLY A 4 -14.46 12.45 9.58
C GLY A 4 -13.29 12.24 8.62
N ASP A 5 -12.07 12.43 9.10
CA ASP A 5 -10.81 12.43 8.33
C ASP A 5 -10.58 11.15 7.49
N GLY A 6 -11.32 10.06 7.74
CA GLY A 6 -11.25 8.82 6.97
C GLY A 6 -12.09 8.76 5.69
N TRP A 7 -12.98 9.72 5.44
CA TRP A 7 -13.91 9.67 4.29
C TRP A 7 -13.19 9.61 2.92
N PRO A 8 -12.14 10.40 2.66
CA PRO A 8 -11.42 10.33 1.38
C PRO A 8 -10.81 8.95 1.07
N LEU A 9 -10.45 8.18 2.10
CA LEU A 9 -9.93 6.82 1.94
C LEU A 9 -11.02 5.85 1.48
N ILE A 10 -12.22 5.99 2.05
CA ILE A 10 -13.37 5.14 1.71
C ILE A 10 -13.86 5.42 0.29
N GLU A 11 -13.86 6.68 -0.16
CA GLU A 11 -14.23 7.02 -1.54
C GLU A 11 -13.32 6.37 -2.59
N ARG A 12 -12.07 6.06 -2.22
CA ARG A 12 -11.07 5.41 -3.07
C ARG A 12 -10.96 3.91 -2.83
N ALA A 13 -11.77 3.35 -1.92
CA ALA A 13 -11.73 1.93 -1.63
C ALA A 13 -12.26 1.10 -2.80
N ARG A 14 -11.65 -0.07 -3.02
CA ARG A 14 -12.16 -1.06 -3.97
C ARG A 14 -13.14 -1.98 -3.25
N LEU A 15 -14.33 -2.10 -3.80
CA LEU A 15 -15.36 -2.98 -3.29
C LEU A 15 -15.23 -4.39 -3.88
N GLY A 16 -15.45 -5.39 -3.03
CA GLY A 16 -15.75 -6.77 -3.41
C GLY A 16 -17.21 -7.09 -3.13
N ILE A 17 -17.67 -8.23 -3.63
CA ILE A 17 -19.01 -8.77 -3.39
C ILE A 17 -18.85 -10.13 -2.70
N ASP A 18 -19.56 -10.35 -1.60
CA ASP A 18 -19.52 -11.62 -0.88
C ASP A 18 -20.47 -12.67 -1.50
N GLU A 19 -20.52 -13.86 -0.88
CA GLU A 19 -21.38 -14.97 -1.32
C GLU A 19 -22.89 -14.69 -1.19
N ARG A 20 -23.28 -13.66 -0.43
CA ARG A 20 -24.65 -13.21 -0.25
C ARG A 20 -25.03 -12.07 -1.20
N GLY A 21 -24.08 -11.59 -2.01
CA GLY A 21 -24.27 -10.44 -2.90
C GLY A 21 -24.08 -9.09 -2.21
N GLU A 22 -23.54 -9.06 -0.99
CA GLU A 22 -23.31 -7.83 -0.23
C GLU A 22 -21.95 -7.24 -0.57
N SER A 23 -21.90 -5.91 -0.73
CA SER A 23 -20.66 -5.19 -0.97
C SER A 23 -19.83 -5.07 0.31
N TYR A 24 -18.52 -5.30 0.21
CA TYR A 24 -17.57 -5.07 1.30
C TYR A 24 -16.31 -4.37 0.78
N VAL A 25 -15.56 -3.72 1.68
CA VAL A 25 -14.27 -3.11 1.35
C VAL A 25 -13.22 -4.21 1.17
N ALA A 26 -12.85 -4.50 -0.07
CA ALA A 26 -11.83 -5.50 -0.38
C ALA A 26 -10.42 -4.91 -0.25
N GLU A 27 -10.27 -3.62 -0.48
CA GLU A 27 -8.99 -2.92 -0.45
C GLU A 27 -9.21 -1.43 -0.20
N LEU A 28 -8.34 -0.82 0.59
CA LEU A 28 -8.35 0.62 0.84
C LEU A 28 -6.94 1.20 0.69
N PRO A 29 -6.79 2.48 0.26
CA PRO A 29 -5.55 3.21 0.44
C PRO A 29 -5.17 3.25 1.93
N ALA A 30 -3.89 3.02 2.21
CA ALA A 30 -3.38 2.97 3.58
C ALA A 30 -3.24 4.37 4.21
N ASP A 31 -3.07 5.40 3.37
CA ASP A 31 -2.88 6.80 3.74
C ASP A 31 -3.23 7.67 2.53
N GLU A 32 -3.80 8.85 2.75
CA GLU A 32 -4.24 9.74 1.68
C GLU A 32 -3.08 10.24 0.82
N ASP A 33 -1.91 10.45 1.43
CA ASP A 33 -0.71 10.92 0.75
C ASP A 33 -0.03 9.83 -0.10
N PHE A 34 -0.42 8.57 0.09
CA PHE A 34 0.19 7.39 -0.53
C PHE A 34 -0.86 6.50 -1.20
N PRO A 35 -1.55 6.97 -2.25
CA PRO A 35 -2.63 6.21 -2.91
C PRO A 35 -2.15 4.90 -3.56
N GLU A 36 -0.85 4.78 -3.85
CA GLU A 36 -0.20 3.57 -4.37
C GLU A 36 0.01 2.49 -3.30
N ILE A 37 -0.13 2.83 -2.02
CA ILE A 37 0.02 1.91 -0.89
C ILE A 37 -1.36 1.58 -0.36
N VAL A 38 -1.69 0.29 -0.36
CA VAL A 38 -3.03 -0.20 -0.02
C VAL A 38 -2.97 -1.31 1.01
N ILE A 39 -4.04 -1.41 1.77
CA ILE A 39 -4.32 -2.51 2.70
C ILE A 39 -5.39 -3.39 2.06
N ASN A 40 -5.08 -4.67 1.95
CA ASN A 40 -6.01 -5.69 1.49
C ASN A 40 -5.90 -6.90 2.44
N PRO A 41 -6.96 -7.23 3.22
CA PRO A 41 -6.90 -8.31 4.21
C PRO A 41 -6.50 -9.69 3.62
N GLN A 42 -6.74 -9.92 2.33
CA GLN A 42 -6.41 -11.17 1.63
C GLN A 42 -4.97 -11.18 1.07
N ARG A 43 -4.25 -10.04 1.10
CA ARG A 43 -2.85 -9.93 0.68
C ARG A 43 -1.96 -9.68 1.89
N LEU A 44 -1.02 -10.60 2.14
CA LEU A 44 -0.04 -10.51 3.22
C LEU A 44 -0.69 -10.15 4.58
N SER A 45 -1.84 -10.75 4.87
CA SER A 45 -2.60 -10.55 6.12
C SER A 45 -2.92 -9.07 6.43
N GLY A 46 -3.15 -8.24 5.41
CA GLY A 46 -3.49 -6.83 5.58
C GLY A 46 -2.29 -5.92 5.83
N GLN A 47 -1.06 -6.40 5.65
CA GLN A 47 0.10 -5.52 5.65
C GLN A 47 0.01 -4.48 4.51
N PRO A 48 0.58 -3.27 4.68
CA PRO A 48 0.69 -2.31 3.60
C PRO A 48 1.46 -2.91 2.41
N THR A 49 0.83 -2.87 1.24
CA THR A 49 1.38 -3.39 0.00
C THR A 49 1.26 -2.37 -1.11
N ILE A 50 2.10 -2.50 -2.13
CA ILE A 50 1.94 -1.72 -3.35
C ILE A 50 0.65 -2.19 -4.07
N ALA A 51 -0.15 -1.24 -4.55
CA ALA A 51 -1.42 -1.48 -5.21
C ALA A 51 -1.27 -2.45 -6.39
N GLY A 52 -2.18 -3.43 -6.48
CA GLY A 52 -2.14 -4.47 -7.51
C GLY A 52 -0.97 -5.46 -7.42
N ARG A 53 -0.09 -5.37 -6.41
CA ARG A 53 1.08 -6.24 -6.23
C ARG A 53 1.04 -6.97 -4.91
N ARG A 54 1.67 -8.15 -4.81
CA ARG A 54 1.88 -8.83 -3.52
C ARG A 54 3.28 -8.51 -2.95
N VAL A 55 3.65 -7.22 -2.99
CA VAL A 55 4.95 -6.70 -2.52
C VAL A 55 4.72 -5.85 -1.28
N ALA A 56 5.30 -6.27 -0.15
CA ALA A 56 5.18 -5.55 1.10
C ALA A 56 6.00 -4.26 1.08
N VAL A 57 5.44 -3.19 1.65
CA VAL A 57 6.17 -1.93 1.81
C VAL A 57 7.43 -2.11 2.67
N ALA A 58 7.32 -2.88 3.75
CA ALA A 58 8.44 -3.16 4.65
C ALA A 58 9.62 -3.83 3.92
N THR A 59 9.36 -4.71 2.95
CA THR A 59 10.40 -5.35 2.15
C THR A 59 11.20 -4.34 1.33
N ILE A 60 10.50 -3.46 0.59
CA ILE A 60 11.16 -2.43 -0.24
C ILE A 60 11.94 -1.44 0.63
N ALA A 61 11.34 -0.95 1.71
CA ALA A 61 12.00 -0.04 2.64
C ALA A 61 13.23 -0.67 3.30
N GLY A 62 13.14 -1.95 3.70
CA GLY A 62 14.26 -2.65 4.32
C GLY A 62 15.43 -2.91 3.39
N MET A 63 15.15 -3.31 2.15
CA MET A 63 16.20 -3.47 1.15
C MET A 63 16.88 -2.13 0.82
N ASN A 64 16.09 -1.05 0.68
CA ASN A 64 16.67 0.28 0.46
C ASN A 64 17.55 0.71 1.65
N LYS A 65 17.10 0.47 2.88
CA LYS A 65 17.89 0.74 4.09
C LYS A 65 19.16 -0.11 4.18
N ALA A 66 19.16 -1.30 3.58
CA ALA A 66 20.33 -2.16 3.46
C ALA A 66 21.31 -1.73 2.34
N GLY A 67 20.95 -0.72 1.53
CA GLY A 67 21.80 -0.13 0.52
C GLY A 67 21.36 -0.34 -0.93
N GLU A 68 20.25 -1.05 -1.16
CA GLU A 68 19.73 -1.25 -2.52
C GLU A 68 19.22 0.06 -3.13
N SER A 69 19.54 0.29 -4.40
CA SER A 69 19.13 1.50 -5.11
C SER A 69 17.64 1.47 -5.47
N VAL A 70 17.04 2.64 -5.69
CA VAL A 70 15.63 2.74 -6.09
C VAL A 70 15.42 2.12 -7.47
N GLU A 71 16.40 2.27 -8.36
CA GLU A 71 16.41 1.76 -9.72
C GLU A 71 16.48 0.23 -9.75
N ASP A 72 17.34 -0.38 -8.94
CA ASP A 72 17.46 -1.84 -8.85
C ASP A 72 16.18 -2.45 -8.25
N LEU A 73 15.66 -1.87 -7.16
CA LEU A 73 14.39 -2.31 -6.57
C LEU A 73 13.21 -2.20 -7.55
N ALA A 74 13.18 -1.15 -8.38
CA ALA A 74 12.16 -0.98 -9.40
C ALA A 74 12.27 -2.07 -10.48
N ALA A 75 13.49 -2.37 -10.95
CA ALA A 75 13.72 -3.42 -11.92
C ALA A 75 13.37 -4.80 -11.37
N ASP A 76 13.88 -5.16 -10.20
CA ASP A 76 13.76 -6.48 -9.59
C ASP A 76 12.32 -6.86 -9.24
N TYR A 77 11.53 -5.88 -8.76
CA TYR A 77 10.12 -6.10 -8.41
C TYR A 77 9.14 -5.69 -9.53
N GLY A 78 9.66 -5.25 -10.68
CA GLY A 78 8.87 -4.75 -11.80
C GLY A 78 7.97 -3.56 -11.42
N LEU A 79 8.45 -2.69 -10.53
CA LEU A 79 7.74 -1.52 -10.01
C LEU A 79 8.12 -0.28 -10.81
N SER A 80 7.29 0.76 -10.75
CA SER A 80 7.75 2.08 -11.16
C SER A 80 8.65 2.70 -10.08
N ILE A 81 9.56 3.59 -10.48
CA ILE A 81 10.38 4.39 -9.55
C ILE A 81 9.51 5.14 -8.54
N ALA A 82 8.34 5.63 -8.98
CA ALA A 82 7.39 6.31 -8.11
C ALA A 82 6.81 5.40 -7.03
N GLN A 83 6.50 4.14 -7.37
CA GLN A 83 6.00 3.16 -6.41
C GLN A 83 7.06 2.76 -5.37
N VAL A 84 8.31 2.59 -5.79
CA VAL A 84 9.42 2.33 -4.87
C VAL A 84 9.60 3.49 -3.89
N ARG A 85 9.64 4.73 -4.41
CA ARG A 85 9.74 5.94 -3.56
C ARG A 85 8.54 6.08 -2.63
N ALA A 86 7.32 5.80 -3.09
CA ALA A 86 6.12 5.84 -2.26
C ALA A 86 6.20 4.82 -1.11
N ALA A 87 6.68 3.60 -1.37
CA ALA A 87 6.88 2.59 -0.34
C ALA A 87 7.91 3.04 0.72
N ILE A 88 9.07 3.56 0.29
CA ILE A 88 10.11 4.07 1.20
C ILE A 88 9.56 5.21 2.06
N ASN A 89 8.98 6.23 1.44
CA ASN A 89 8.45 7.41 2.13
C ASN A 89 7.29 7.07 3.08
N TYR A 90 6.43 6.12 2.72
CA TYR A 90 5.37 5.61 3.58
C TYR A 90 5.96 4.91 4.82
N ALA A 91 6.95 4.04 4.62
CA ALA A 91 7.62 3.34 5.72
C ALA A 91 8.29 4.33 6.69
N ASP A 92 8.95 5.37 6.17
CA ASP A 92 9.56 6.42 6.97
C ASP A 92 8.52 7.23 7.76
N LYS A 93 7.44 7.68 7.10
CA LYS A 93 6.34 8.44 7.75
C LYS A 93 5.74 7.66 8.92
N HIS A 94 5.50 6.36 8.72
CA HIS A 94 4.82 5.50 9.69
C HIS A 94 5.77 4.70 10.59
N ARG A 95 7.08 4.92 10.47
CA ARG A 95 8.15 4.21 11.21
C ARG A 95 7.98 2.68 11.15
N LEU A 96 7.61 2.17 9.98
CA LEU A 96 7.51 0.74 9.78
C LEU A 96 8.89 0.12 9.96
N ALA A 97 8.98 -0.86 10.85
CA ALA A 97 10.19 -1.65 11.00
C ALA A 97 10.43 -2.44 9.71
N ALA A 98 11.59 -2.21 9.11
CA ALA A 98 12.19 -3.07 8.10
C ALA A 98 12.94 -4.22 8.77
#